data_AF-A0A1J3FSK0-F1
#
_entry.id   AF-A0A1J3FSK0-F1
#
_cell.length_a   1.000
_cell.length_b   1.000
_cell.length_c   1.000
_cell.angle_alpha   90.00
_cell.angle_beta   90.00
_cell.angle_gamma   90.00
#
_symmetry.space_group_name_H-M   'P 1'
#
loop_
_entity.id
_entity.type
_entity.pdbx_description
1 polymer ?
#
loop_
_entity_poly.entity_id
_entity_poly.type
_entity_poly.pdbx_seq_one_letter_code
_entity_poly.pdbx_strand_id
1 'polypeptide(L)'
;RDEEDELSVRFYDFMKAGSCKESFKALVDCIDDTESIIKCKQHLTLLMKCMDAHFGYYQPILAIAKTAEDKMYEDIQAFVVKEQQEELAARNQADEG
;
A
#
# COMPACT_ATOMS: atom_id res chain seq x y z
N ARG A 1 -11.52 11.40 14.65
CA ARG A 1 -11.98 12.07 13.41
C ARG A 1 -11.02 13.21 13.09
N ASP A 2 -10.72 14.09 14.04
CA ASP A 2 -9.80 15.22 13.82
C ASP A 2 -8.35 14.81 13.47
N GLU A 3 -7.76 13.81 14.13
CA GLU A 3 -6.35 13.42 13.87
C GLU A 3 -6.10 12.78 12.50
N GLU A 4 -7.01 11.91 12.03
CA GLU A 4 -6.92 11.28 10.71
C GLU A 4 -7.12 12.30 9.59
N ASP A 5 -8.06 13.24 9.79
CA ASP A 5 -8.29 14.35 8.86
C ASP A 5 -7.05 15.26 8.81
N GLU A 6 -6.46 15.62 9.96
CA GLU A 6 -5.21 16.39 10.02
C GLU A 6 -4.01 15.68 9.39
N LEU A 7 -3.91 14.37 9.54
CA LEU A 7 -2.89 13.57 8.87
C LEU A 7 -3.09 13.58 7.35
N SER A 8 -4.34 13.46 6.89
CA SER A 8 -4.66 13.52 5.48
C SER A 8 -4.30 14.88 4.89
N VAL A 9 -4.64 15.99 5.57
CA VAL A 9 -4.31 17.35 5.14
C VAL A 9 -2.80 17.53 5.02
N ARG A 10 -2.04 17.13 6.05
CA ARG A 10 -0.58 17.21 6.04
C ARG A 10 0.05 16.37 4.93
N PHE A 11 -0.48 15.17 4.67
CA PHE A 11 -0.03 14.33 3.57
C PHE A 11 -0.30 15.01 2.21
N TYR A 12 -1.49 15.55 1.99
CA TYR A 12 -1.84 16.27 0.78
C TYR A 12 -0.92 17.47 0.53
N ASP A 13 -0.66 18.27 1.57
CA ASP A 13 0.23 19.44 1.48
C ASP A 13 1.67 19.03 1.17
N PHE A 14 2.18 17.99 1.84
CA PHE A 14 3.48 17.41 1.54
C PHE A 14 3.59 16.96 0.08
N MET A 15 2.62 16.18 -0.41
CA MET A 15 2.65 15.67 -1.78
C MET A 15 2.59 16.81 -2.81
N LYS A 16 1.86 17.89 -2.51
CA LYS A 16 1.76 19.08 -3.37
C LYS A 16 3.01 19.96 -3.37
N ALA A 17 3.84 19.90 -2.32
CA ALA A 17 5.05 20.70 -2.22
C ALA A 17 6.28 20.04 -2.89
N GLY A 18 6.24 18.73 -3.14
CA GLY A 18 7.33 18.00 -3.78
C GLY A 18 7.33 18.02 -5.31
N SER A 19 8.41 17.50 -5.91
CA SER A 19 8.60 17.46 -7.38
C SER A 19 7.60 16.56 -8.12
N CYS A 20 6.96 15.62 -7.43
CA CYS A 20 5.98 14.69 -8.00
C CYS A 20 4.53 15.17 -7.89
N LYS A 21 4.32 16.46 -7.59
CA LYS A 21 2.99 17.08 -7.47
C LYS A 21 2.06 16.75 -8.65
N GLU A 22 2.55 16.86 -9.89
CA GLU A 22 1.71 16.64 -11.07
C GLU A 22 1.28 15.17 -11.21
N SER A 23 2.17 14.23 -10.92
CA SER A 23 1.82 12.79 -10.88
C SER A 23 0.86 12.47 -9.76
N PHE A 24 1.00 13.14 -8.60
CA PHE A 24 0.08 12.99 -7.48
C PHE A 24 -1.31 13.53 -7.82
N LYS A 25 -1.37 14.72 -8.42
CA LYS A 25 -2.64 15.31 -8.89
C LYS A 25 -3.35 14.40 -9.88
N ALA A 26 -2.63 13.84 -10.86
CA ALA A 26 -3.22 12.92 -11.82
C ALA A 26 -3.80 11.65 -11.18
N LEU A 27 -3.17 11.14 -10.10
CA LEU A 27 -3.73 10.04 -9.33
C LEU A 27 -5.01 10.44 -8.59
N VAL A 28 -5.00 11.58 -7.90
CA VAL A 28 -6.18 12.09 -7.15
C VAL A 28 -7.35 12.33 -8.09
N ASP A 29 -7.13 13.04 -9.20
CA ASP A 29 -8.18 13.33 -10.18
C ASP A 29 -8.81 12.03 -10.71
N CYS A 30 -7.99 10.99 -10.99
CA CYS A 30 -8.51 9.69 -11.40
C CYS A 30 -9.31 8.97 -10.29
N ILE A 31 -8.86 9.05 -9.03
CA ILE A 31 -9.57 8.42 -7.91
C ILE A 31 -10.92 9.11 -7.69
N ASP A 32 -10.96 10.45 -7.76
CA ASP A 32 -12.19 11.23 -7.63
C ASP A 32 -13.20 10.88 -8.75
N ASP A 33 -12.72 10.64 -9.97
CA ASP A 33 -13.57 10.26 -11.11
C ASP A 33 -14.08 8.80 -11.04
N THR A 34 -13.30 7.89 -10.45
CA THR A 34 -13.55 6.44 -10.54
C THR A 34 -13.96 5.78 -9.23
N GLU A 35 -13.82 6.50 -8.12
CA GLU A 35 -13.93 6.04 -6.73
C GLU A 35 -13.10 4.77 -6.46
N SER A 36 -12.01 4.56 -7.20
CA SER A 36 -11.24 3.31 -7.15
C SER A 36 -9.76 3.48 -7.48
N ILE A 37 -8.90 3.29 -6.47
CA ILE A 37 -7.45 3.28 -6.66
C ILE A 37 -6.99 2.17 -7.64
N ILE A 38 -7.69 1.04 -7.69
CA ILE A 38 -7.36 -0.10 -8.56
C ILE A 38 -7.48 0.31 -10.04
N LYS A 39 -8.54 1.07 -10.37
CA LYS A 39 -8.74 1.61 -11.73
C LYS A 39 -7.68 2.66 -12.10
N CYS A 40 -7.06 3.29 -11.11
CA CYS A 40 -6.03 4.32 -11.29
C CYS A 40 -4.58 3.80 -11.14
N LYS A 41 -4.37 2.47 -11.18
CA LYS A 41 -3.05 1.84 -10.96
C LYS A 41 -1.93 2.43 -11.82
N GLN A 42 -2.23 2.85 -13.05
CA GLN A 42 -1.23 3.46 -13.94
C GLN A 42 -0.69 4.78 -13.37
N HIS A 43 -1.58 5.65 -12.87
CA HIS A 43 -1.18 6.91 -12.21
C HIS A 43 -0.44 6.65 -10.90
N LEU A 44 -0.87 5.65 -10.12
CA LEU A 44 -0.16 5.23 -8.90
C LEU A 44 1.27 4.79 -9.21
N THR A 45 1.44 3.99 -10.27
CA THR A 45 2.77 3.50 -10.70
C THR A 45 3.68 4.66 -11.15
N LEU A 46 3.13 5.65 -11.87
CA LEU A 46 3.87 6.84 -12.28
C LEU A 46 4.29 7.70 -11.08
N LEU A 47 3.38 7.88 -10.12
CA LEU A 47 3.68 8.59 -8.88
C LEU A 47 4.82 7.91 -8.11
N MET A 48 4.74 6.59 -7.89
CA MET A 48 5.78 5.85 -7.18
C MET A 48 7.14 5.98 -7.85
N LYS A 49 7.21 5.81 -9.18
CA LYS A 49 8.46 5.99 -9.94
C LYS A 49 9.05 7.39 -9.79
N CYS A 50 8.20 8.41 -9.77
CA CYS A 50 8.65 9.78 -9.53
C CYS A 50 9.20 9.91 -8.11
N MET A 51 8.49 9.39 -7.09
CA MET A 51 8.93 9.46 -5.70
C MET A 51 10.27 8.75 -5.49
N ASP A 52 10.49 7.61 -6.14
CA ASP A 52 11.77 6.88 -6.12
C ASP A 52 12.90 7.69 -6.77
N ALA A 53 12.64 8.33 -7.91
CA ALA A 53 13.61 9.21 -8.57
C ALA A 53 13.94 10.46 -7.72
N HIS A 54 13.03 10.86 -6.84
CA HIS A 54 13.15 11.98 -5.92
C HIS A 54 13.20 11.53 -4.46
N PHE A 55 13.84 10.38 -4.21
CA PHE A 55 13.84 9.68 -2.93
C PHE A 55 14.13 10.59 -1.73
N GLY A 56 15.11 11.49 -1.84
CA GLY A 56 15.51 12.36 -0.71
C GLY A 56 14.36 13.18 -0.12
N TYR A 57 13.43 13.67 -0.95
CA TYR A 57 12.25 14.37 -0.46
C TYR A 57 11.21 13.38 0.08
N TYR A 58 10.92 12.31 -0.67
CA TYR A 58 9.83 11.37 -0.39
C TYR A 58 10.17 10.25 0.59
N GLN A 59 11.40 10.20 1.10
CA GLN A 59 11.91 9.14 1.98
C GLN A 59 10.98 8.83 3.17
N PRO A 60 10.40 9.80 3.89
CA PRO A 60 9.53 9.50 5.03
C PRO A 60 8.31 8.67 4.64
N ILE A 61 7.68 8.99 3.51
CA ILE A 61 6.50 8.27 3.01
C ILE A 61 6.89 6.90 2.47
N LEU A 62 7.99 6.83 1.70
CA LEU A 62 8.47 5.56 1.13
C LEU A 62 8.88 4.56 2.22
N ALA A 63 9.45 5.02 3.33
CA ALA A 63 9.80 4.15 4.45
C ALA A 63 8.57 3.55 5.14
N ILE A 64 7.52 4.37 5.34
CA ILE A 64 6.25 3.90 5.91
C ILE A 64 5.59 2.89 4.95
N ALA A 65 5.54 3.21 3.65
CA ALA A 65 4.98 2.33 2.64
C ALA A 65 5.69 0.97 2.60
N LYS A 66 7.03 0.98 2.64
CA LYS A 66 7.84 -0.25 2.68
C LYS A 66 7.57 -1.07 3.94
N THR A 67 7.50 -0.43 5.10
CA THR A 67 7.19 -1.11 6.37
C THR A 67 5.82 -1.78 6.32
N ALA A 68 4.82 -1.10 5.75
CA ALA A 68 3.48 -1.65 5.58
C ALA A 68 3.46 -2.82 4.58
N GLU A 69 4.21 -2.71 3.49
CA GLU A 69 4.39 -3.78 2.50
C GLU A 69 5.02 -5.03 3.14
N ASP A 70 6.14 -4.86 3.84
CA ASP A 70 6.85 -5.95 4.52
C ASP A 70 5.93 -6.66 5.52
N LYS A 71 5.18 -5.89 6.33
CA LYS A 71 4.21 -6.45 7.29
C LYS A 71 3.07 -7.20 6.61
N MET A 72 2.55 -6.68 5.49
CA MET A 72 1.52 -7.36 4.71
C MET A 72 2.05 -8.70 4.16
N TYR A 73 3.30 -8.75 3.69
CA TYR A 73 3.92 -10.00 3.24
C TYR A 73 4.06 -11.01 4.37
N GLU A 74 4.49 -10.59 5.56
CA GLU A 74 4.56 -11.46 6.74
C GLU A 74 3.19 -12.03 7.11
N ASP A 75 2.14 -11.21 7.09
CA ASP A 75 0.78 -11.64 7.42
C ASP A 75 0.23 -12.65 6.39
N ILE A 76 0.49 -12.43 5.11
CA ILE A 76 0.14 -13.38 4.05
C ILE A 76 0.87 -14.72 4.26
N GLN A 77 2.16 -14.69 4.58
CA GLN A 77 2.93 -15.90 4.83
C GLN A 77 2.40 -16.68 6.05
N ALA A 78 2.13 -15.98 7.14
CA ALA A 78 1.58 -16.58 8.36
C ALA A 78 0.22 -17.23 8.09
N PHE A 79 -0.64 -16.57 7.30
CA PHE A 79 -1.92 -17.12 6.88
C PHE A 79 -1.76 -18.41 6.06
N VAL A 80 -0.90 -18.40 5.04
CA VAL A 80 -0.65 -19.57 4.18
C VAL A 80 -0.07 -20.74 4.98
N VAL A 81 0.87 -20.50 5.90
CA VAL A 81 1.44 -21.55 6.76
C VAL A 81 0.36 -22.16 7.64
N LYS A 82 -0.52 -21.34 8.21
CA LYS A 82 -1.62 -21.81 9.04
C LYS A 82 -2.60 -22.68 8.25
N GLU A 83 -3.01 -22.25 7.06
CA GLU A 83 -3.89 -23.06 6.19
C GLU A 83 -3.25 -24.42 5.83
N GLN A 84 -1.96 -24.44 5.49
CA GLN A 84 -1.23 -25.68 5.19
C GLN A 84 -1.15 -26.62 6.40
N GLN A 85 -0.94 -26.09 7.61
CA GLN A 85 -0.92 -26.88 8.84
C GLN A 85 -2.29 -27.49 9.14
N GLU A 86 -3.37 -26.72 8.95
CA GLU A 86 -4.74 -27.20 9.13
C GLU A 86 -5.10 -28.29 8.10
N GLU A 87 -4.71 -28.11 6.84
CA GLU A 87 -4.91 -29.12 5.79
C GLU A 87 -4.12 -30.41 6.08
N LEU A 88 -2.86 -30.29 6.51
CA LEU A 88 -2.03 -31.43 6.88
C LEU A 88 -2.62 -32.18 8.09
N ALA A 89 -3.09 -31.44 9.10
CA ALA A 89 -3.74 -32.03 10.27
C ALA A 89 -5.02 -32.78 9.89
N ALA A 90 -5.84 -32.23 8.99
CA ALA A 90 -7.05 -32.88 8.50
C ALA A 90 -6.74 -34.16 7.71
N ARG A 91 -5.67 -34.17 6.89
CA ARG A 91 -5.21 -35.36 6.16
C ARG A 91 -4.73 -36.45 7.11
N ASN A 92 -3.89 -36.11 8.08
CA ASN A 92 -3.39 -37.08 9.05
C ASN A 92 -4.53 -37.72 9.87
N GLN A 93 -5.58 -36.97 10.20
CA GLN A 93 -6.76 -37.51 10.87
C GLN A 93 -7.60 -38.44 9.99
N ALA A 94 -7.60 -38.25 8.67
CA ALA A 94 -8.32 -39.11 7.73
C ALA A 94 -7.60 -40.45 7.47
N ASP A 95 -6.27 -40.50 7.63
CA ASP A 95 -5.47 -41.72 7.46
C ASP A 95 -5.46 -42.62 8.72
N GLU A 96 -5.88 -42.10 9.88
CA GLU A 96 -5.94 -42.82 11.16
C GLU A 96 -7.31 -43.47 11.48
N GLY A 97 -8.32 -43.28 10.62
CA GLY A 97 -9.70 -43.79 10.79
C GLY A 97 -10.12 -44.84 9.76
#